data_AF-A0A0F0LNA8-F1
#
_entry.id   AF-A0A0F0LNA8-F1
#
_cell.length_a   1.000
_cell.length_b   1.000
_cell.length_c   1.000
_cell.angle_alpha   90.00
_cell.angle_beta   90.00
_cell.angle_gamma   90.00
#
_symmetry.space_group_name_H-M   'P 1'
#
loop_
_entity.id
_entity.type
_entity.pdbx_description
1 polymer ?
#
loop_
_entity_poly.entity_id
_entity_poly.type
_entity_poly.pdbx_seq_one_letter_code
_entity_poly.pdbx_strand_id
1 'polypeptide(L)' 'MITNGGGEIRFVRVFARASSDPGRTQLWGHVRGGDQMEVCLCDADVDDIVITLAWFRPEDGLEYVWRFVV' A
#
# COMPACT_ATOMS: atom_id res chain seq x y z
N MET A 1 -7.89 -5.75 3.28
CA MET A 1 -6.85 -6.29 4.17
C MET A 1 -5.68 -6.74 3.31
N ILE A 2 -4.44 -6.41 3.71
CA ILE A 2 -3.22 -6.84 3.03
C ILE A 2 -2.38 -7.64 4.03
N THR A 3 -1.83 -8.78 3.61
CA THR A 3 -1.02 -9.65 4.47
C THR A 3 0.36 -9.84 3.87
N ASN A 4 1.41 -9.64 4.67
CA ASN A 4 2.77 -10.00 4.27
C ASN A 4 3.00 -11.50 4.48
N GLY A 5 2.89 -12.29 3.41
CA GLY A 5 3.14 -13.74 3.45
C GLY A 5 4.63 -14.13 3.46
N GLY A 6 5.54 -13.15 3.36
CA GLY A 6 6.98 -13.37 3.32
C GLY A 6 7.70 -13.09 4.64
N GLY A 7 9.00 -12.82 4.54
CA GLY A 7 9.81 -12.32 5.64
C GLY A 7 9.57 -10.84 5.93
N GLU A 8 10.34 -10.29 6.86
CA GLU A 8 10.33 -8.87 7.18
C GLU A 8 10.71 -7.99 5.98
N ILE A 9 9.93 -6.93 5.74
CA ILE A 9 10.19 -5.92 4.73
C ILE A 9 10.11 -4.50 5.31
N ARG A 10 10.81 -3.56 4.67
CA ARG A 10 10.92 -2.16 5.11
C ARG A 10 10.55 -1.20 3.98
N PHE A 11 10.30 0.05 4.32
CA PHE A 11 9.96 1.14 3.39
C PHE A 11 8.68 0.90 2.59
N VAL A 12 7.70 0.22 3.18
CA VAL A 12 6.38 -0.01 2.57
C VAL A 12 5.52 1.24 2.66
N ARG A 13 4.90 1.60 1.53
CA ARG A 13 3.98 2.74 1.41
C ARG A 13 2.71 2.30 0.70
N VAL A 14 1.59 2.89 1.10
CA VAL A 14 0.31 2.70 0.42
C VAL A 14 -0.25 4.04 -0.01
N PHE A 15 -0.74 4.09 -1.22
CA PHE A 15 -1.43 5.24 -1.79
C PHE A 15 -2.85 4.81 -2.12
N ALA A 16 -3.85 5.48 -1.55
CA ALA A 16 -5.26 5.26 -1.88
C ALA A 16 -5.78 6.55 -2.52
N ARG A 17 -6.11 6.51 -3.82
CA ARG A 17 -6.45 7.71 -4.61
C ARG A 17 -7.72 7.47 -5.42
N ALA A 18 -8.65 8.42 -5.35
CA ALA A 18 -9.83 8.48 -6.22
C ALA A 18 -9.59 9.49 -7.35
N SER A 19 -10.45 9.53 -8.37
CA SER A 19 -10.37 10.54 -9.44
C SER A 19 -10.57 11.96 -8.90
N SER A 20 -11.41 12.12 -7.88
CA SER A 20 -11.82 13.40 -7.29
C SER A 20 -10.98 13.85 -6.08
N ASP A 21 -10.23 12.94 -5.47
CA ASP A 21 -9.40 13.19 -4.28
C ASP A 21 -7.94 12.82 -4.58
N PRO A 22 -6.95 13.71 -4.37
CA PRO A 22 -5.53 13.38 -4.50
C PRO A 22 -5.10 12.15 -3.67
N GLY A 23 -5.88 11.77 -2.67
CA GLY A 23 -5.79 10.51 -1.98
C GLY A 23 -4.99 10.58 -0.68
N ARG A 24 -4.99 9.47 0.05
CA ARG A 24 -4.28 9.30 1.32
C ARG A 24 -3.01 8.47 1.09
N THR A 25 -1.89 8.94 1.66
CA THR A 25 -0.65 8.16 1.73
C THR A 25 -0.47 7.62 3.13
N GLN A 26 -0.25 6.32 3.25
CA GLN A 26 0.12 5.66 4.50
C GLN A 26 1.57 5.19 4.42
N LEU A 27 2.36 5.57 5.42
CA LEU A 27 3.74 5.16 5.56
C LEU A 27 3.80 4.01 6.57
N TRP A 28 3.64 2.79 6.08
CA TRP A 28 3.74 1.61 6.94
C TRP A 28 5.20 1.36 7.37
N GLY A 29 6.15 1.66 6.48
CA GLY A 29 7.57 1.51 6.79
C GLY A 29 7.91 0.04 6.97
N HIS A 30 7.98 -0.41 8.22
CA HIS A 30 8.37 -1.77 8.59
C HIS A 30 7.13 -2.67 8.71
N VAL A 31 7.12 -3.77 7.95
CA VAL A 31 6.06 -4.79 7.98
C VAL A 31 6.72 -6.16 8.21
N ARG A 32 6.35 -6.83 9.31
CA ARG A 32 6.88 -8.15 9.65
C ARG A 32 6.18 -9.25 8.84
N GLY A 33 6.78 -10.42 8.82
CA GLY A 33 6.14 -11.61 8.25
C GLY A 33 4.90 -11.97 9.05
N GLY A 34 3.78 -12.17 8.37
CA GLY A 34 2.48 -12.45 8.98
C GLY A 34 1.68 -11.23 9.42
N ASP A 35 2.24 -10.02 9.36
CA ASP A 35 1.50 -8.81 9.71
C ASP A 35 0.30 -8.61 8.77
N GLN A 36 -0.82 -8.21 9.37
CA GLN A 36 -2.04 -7.84 8.68
C GLN A 36 -2.22 -6.34 8.78
N MET A 37 -2.21 -5.69 7.62
CA MET A 37 -2.35 -4.25 7.52
C MET A 37 -3.70 -3.89 6.89
N GLU A 38 -4.32 -2.86 7.43
CA GLU A 38 -5.61 -2.37 6.97
C GLU A 38 -5.47 -1.04 6.24
N VAL A 39 -6.26 -0.89 5.18
CA VAL A 39 -6.41 0.36 4.44
C VAL A 39 -7.86 0.76 4.59
N CYS A 40 -8.13 1.79 5.39
CA CYS A 40 -9.46 2.37 5.50
C CYS A 40 -9.77 3.14 4.21
N LEU A 41 -10.83 2.71 3.53
CA LEU A 41 -11.43 3.38 2.38
C LEU A 41 -12.58 4.31 2.81
N CYS A 42 -12.58 4.69 4.09
CA CYS A 42 -13.60 5.55 4.65
C CYS A 42 -13.57 6.87 3.88
N ASP A 43 -14.74 7.33 3.46
CA ASP A 43 -14.95 8.52 2.63
C ASP A 43 -14.53 8.40 1.16
N ALA A 44 -14.09 7.22 0.70
CA ALA A 44 -13.80 6.96 -0.70
C ALA A 44 -14.98 6.27 -1.41
N ASP A 45 -15.20 6.64 -2.68
CA ASP A 45 -16.03 5.86 -3.59
C ASP A 45 -15.28 4.61 -4.03
N VAL A 46 -15.83 3.43 -3.73
CA VAL A 46 -15.20 2.15 -4.03
C VAL A 46 -15.12 1.86 -5.52
N ASP A 47 -16.00 2.46 -6.32
CA ASP A 47 -16.03 2.26 -7.78
C ASP A 47 -14.95 3.08 -8.51
N ASP A 48 -14.26 3.98 -7.80
CA ASP A 48 -13.26 4.90 -8.36
C ASP A 48 -11.92 4.90 -7.60
N ILE A 49 -11.83 4.15 -6.50
CA ILE A 49 -10.60 4.11 -5.70
C ILE A 49 -9.55 3.18 -6.32
N VAL A 50 -8.33 3.68 -6.40
CA VAL A 50 -7.14 2.90 -6.76
C VAL A 50 -6.23 2.80 -5.55
N ILE A 51 -5.89 1.57 -5.15
CA ILE A 51 -4.92 1.31 -4.10
C ILE A 51 -3.60 0.91 -4.74
N THR A 52 -2.53 1.62 -4.42
CA THR A 52 -1.17 1.30 -4.85
C THR A 52 -0.34 0.93 -3.63
N LEU A 53 0.18 -0.29 -3.59
CA LEU A 53 1.17 -0.73 -2.62
C LEU A 53 2.56 -0.61 -3.24
N ALA A 54 3.47 0.10 -2.59
CA ALA A 54 4.84 0.26 -3.02
C ALA A 54 5.80 -0.25 -1.94
N TRP A 55 6.78 -1.05 -2.36
CA TRP A 55 7.87 -1.53 -1.52
C TRP A 55 9.21 -1.16 -2.16
N PHE A 56 9.91 -0.23 -1.52
CA PHE A 56 11.26 0.16 -1.91
C PHE A 56 12.31 -0.71 -1.22
N ARG A 57 13.28 -1.21 -2.00
CA ARG A 57 14.40 -2.02 -1.53
C ARG A 57 15.70 -1.23 -1.67
N PRO A 58 16.26 -0.69 -0.57
CA PRO A 58 17.47 0.12 -0.64
C PRO A 58 18.69 -0.64 -1.14
N GLU A 59 18.70 -1.96 -0.99
CA GLU A 59 19.84 -2.81 -1.31
C GLU A 59 20.15 -2.83 -2.81
N ASP A 60 19.13 -2.72 -3.66
CA ASP A 60 19.25 -2.69 -5.12
C ASP A 60 18.59 -1.46 -5.76
N GLY A 61 17.99 -0.57 -4.96
CA GLY A 61 17.33 0.65 -5.42
C GLY A 61 16.03 0.40 -6.19
N LEU A 62 15.51 -0.83 -6.18
CA LEU A 62 14.28 -1.18 -6.89
C LEU A 62 13.05 -0.83 -6.06
N GLU A 63 11.98 -0.48 -6.76
CA GLU A 63 10.65 -0.31 -6.17
C GLU A 63 9.67 -1.26 -6.83
N TYR A 64 9.11 -2.17 -6.04
CA TYR A 64 8.05 -3.06 -6.46
C TYR A 64 6.72 -2.39 -6.18
N VAL A 65 5.86 -2.34 -7.21
CA VAL A 65 4.58 -1.65 -7.14
C VAL A 65 3.46 -2.58 -7.58
N TRP A 66 2.42 -2.66 -6.76
CA TRP A 66 1.19 -3.36 -7.08
C TRP A 66 0.05 -2.35 -7.06
N ARG A 67 -0.72 -2.33 -8.16
CA ARG A 67 -1.93 -1.53 -8.30
C ARG A 67 -3.14 -2.45 -8.21
N PHE A 68 -4.06 -2.09 -7.33
CA PHE A 68 -5.34 -2.75 -7.16
C PHE A 68 -6.43 -1.75 -7.55
N VAL A 69 -7.29 -2.19 -8.47
CA VAL A 69 -8.54 -1.53 -8.81
C VAL A 69 -9.64 -2.41 -8.22
N VAL A 70 -10.62 -1.77 -7.56
CA VAL A 70 -11.78 -2.45 -6.99
C VAL A 70 -12.85 -2.57 -8.05
#